data_AF-A0A673I1L9-F1
#
_entry.id   AF-A0A673I1L9-F1
#
_cell.length_a   1.000
_cell.length_b   1.000
_cell.length_c   1.000
_cell.angle_alpha   90.00
_cell.angle_beta   90.00
_cell.angle_gamma   90.00
#
_symmetry.space_group_name_H-M   'P 1'
#
loop_
_entity.id
_entity.type
_entity.pdbx_description
1 polymer ?
#
loop_
_entity_poly.entity_id
_entity_poly.type
_entity_poly.pdbx_seq_one_letter_code
_entity_poly.pdbx_strand_id
1 'polypeptide(L)'
;MASLFKKKTVDDVIKEQNKELRGTQRQIARDRTALEKQEKQLEMEIKKMAKTGNRDACKVLAKQLVQVRKQKTRTYAVSSKVTSMSTQTKLMNSQMKMAGAMATTTKTMQAVNKKMDPKKTMQTLQNFQKETAKMDMTEEMSKIFDPLILYHIIYSHQIIQQVYHISCFFFSIYIMAHAPSAARKQPRAATSKADGISDEEIERQLKALGVD
;
A
#
# COMPACT_ATOMS: atom_id res chain seq x y z
N MET A 1 -42.61 -24.83 -5.64
CA MET A 1 -42.13 -24.16 -4.42
C MET A 1 -41.45 -25.15 -3.47
N ALA A 2 -40.47 -25.94 -3.91
CA ALA A 2 -39.84 -26.98 -3.08
C ALA A 2 -38.31 -26.96 -3.25
N SER A 3 -37.63 -26.03 -2.59
CA SER A 3 -36.16 -26.04 -2.48
C SER A 3 -35.58 -25.08 -1.41
N LEU A 4 -36.40 -24.40 -0.59
CA LEU A 4 -35.89 -23.38 0.34
C LEU A 4 -35.18 -23.94 1.59
N PHE A 5 -35.16 -25.27 1.81
CA PHE A 5 -34.65 -25.89 3.05
C PHE A 5 -33.66 -27.05 2.81
N LYS A 6 -32.83 -27.03 1.76
CA LYS A 6 -31.65 -27.90 1.71
C LYS A 6 -30.56 -27.31 2.62
N LYS A 7 -30.09 -28.08 3.60
CA LYS A 7 -28.89 -27.74 4.39
C LYS A 7 -27.75 -27.47 3.40
N LYS A 8 -27.11 -26.29 3.50
CA LYS A 8 -25.99 -25.91 2.63
C LYS A 8 -24.94 -27.01 2.67
N THR A 9 -24.59 -27.53 1.49
CA THR A 9 -23.44 -28.42 1.38
C THR A 9 -22.16 -27.60 1.53
N VAL A 10 -21.05 -28.24 1.89
CA VAL A 10 -19.75 -27.55 2.00
C VAL A 10 -19.38 -26.85 0.69
N ASP A 11 -19.74 -27.42 -0.46
CA ASP A 11 -19.56 -26.80 -1.76
C ASP A 11 -20.41 -25.53 -1.96
N ASP A 12 -21.63 -25.50 -1.44
CA ASP A 12 -22.50 -24.33 -1.50
C ASP A 12 -21.94 -23.19 -0.63
N VAL A 13 -21.41 -23.51 0.54
CA VAL A 13 -20.74 -22.55 1.43
C VAL A 13 -19.51 -21.95 0.73
N ILE A 14 -18.66 -22.78 0.12
CA ILE A 14 -17.46 -22.29 -0.58
C ILE A 14 -17.83 -21.41 -1.79
N LYS A 15 -18.90 -21.75 -2.52
CA LYS A 15 -19.39 -20.93 -3.65
C LYS A 15 -19.91 -19.57 -3.18
N GLU A 16 -20.65 -19.56 -2.08
CA GLU A 16 -21.17 -18.33 -1.48
C GLU A 16 -20.05 -17.43 -0.98
N GLN A 17 -19.07 -18.00 -0.26
CA GLN A 17 -17.88 -17.28 0.20
C GLN A 17 -17.11 -16.66 -0.98
N ASN A 18 -16.90 -17.41 -2.07
CA ASN A 18 -16.26 -16.87 -3.26
C ASN A 18 -17.07 -15.71 -3.88
N LYS A 19 -18.40 -15.80 -3.89
CA LYS A 19 -19.27 -14.74 -4.39
C LYS A 19 -19.17 -13.48 -3.51
N GLU A 20 -19.16 -13.67 -2.20
CA GLU A 20 -19.01 -12.60 -1.22
C GLU A 20 -17.65 -11.91 -1.34
N LEU A 21 -16.55 -12.67 -1.39
CA LEU A 21 -15.19 -12.14 -1.57
C LEU A 21 -15.05 -11.32 -2.86
N ARG A 22 -15.65 -11.77 -3.97
CA ARG A 22 -15.72 -11.00 -5.22
C ARG A 22 -16.56 -9.73 -5.09
N GLY A 23 -17.62 -9.76 -4.29
CA GLY A 23 -18.41 -8.58 -3.93
C GLY A 23 -17.57 -7.56 -3.16
N THR A 24 -16.89 -8.02 -2.12
CA THR A 24 -16.00 -7.23 -1.27
C THR A 24 -14.86 -6.61 -2.07
N GLN A 25 -14.21 -7.35 -2.97
CA GLN A 25 -13.15 -6.81 -3.82
C GLN A 25 -13.64 -5.67 -4.73
N ARG A 26 -14.86 -5.78 -5.28
CA ARG A 26 -15.48 -4.70 -6.06
C ARG A 26 -15.88 -3.51 -5.20
N GLN A 27 -16.35 -3.75 -3.98
CA GLN A 27 -16.65 -2.67 -3.03
C GLN A 27 -15.39 -1.90 -2.66
N ILE A 28 -14.30 -2.59 -2.33
CA ILE A 28 -12.97 -2.00 -2.07
C ILE A 28 -12.51 -1.12 -3.23
N ALA A 29 -12.71 -1.56 -4.48
CA ALA A 29 -12.38 -0.77 -5.66
C ALA A 29 -13.23 0.51 -5.76
N ARG A 30 -14.54 0.42 -5.51
CA ARG A 30 -15.43 1.59 -5.48
C ARG A 30 -15.06 2.57 -4.36
N ASP A 31 -14.78 2.06 -3.17
CA ASP A 31 -14.37 2.86 -2.01
C ASP A 31 -13.05 3.59 -2.30
N ARG A 32 -12.11 2.95 -3.00
CA ARG A 32 -10.87 3.60 -3.45
C ARG A 32 -11.15 4.79 -4.37
N THR A 33 -12.02 4.63 -5.36
CA THR A 33 -12.38 5.74 -6.27
C THR A 33 -13.12 6.86 -5.52
N ALA A 34 -13.94 6.54 -4.51
CA ALA A 34 -14.59 7.54 -3.67
C ALA A 34 -13.55 8.33 -2.85
N LEU A 35 -12.58 7.65 -2.23
CA LEU A 35 -11.49 8.28 -1.49
C LEU A 35 -10.61 9.17 -2.39
N GLU A 36 -10.36 8.77 -3.63
CA GLU A 36 -9.63 9.59 -4.62
C GLU A 36 -10.37 10.88 -4.99
N LYS A 37 -11.69 10.82 -5.12
CA LYS A 37 -12.51 12.02 -5.34
C LYS A 37 -12.48 12.93 -4.12
N GLN A 38 -12.61 12.37 -2.92
CA GLN A 38 -12.54 13.12 -1.67
C GLN A 38 -11.17 13.78 -1.47
N GLU A 39 -10.09 13.08 -1.81
CA GLU A 39 -8.72 13.61 -1.81
C GLU A 39 -8.62 14.86 -2.70
N LYS A 40 -9.08 14.78 -3.96
CA LYS A 40 -9.08 15.91 -4.89
C LYS A 40 -9.94 17.08 -4.41
N GLN A 41 -11.10 16.81 -3.81
CA GLN A 41 -11.99 17.84 -3.25
C GLN A 41 -11.31 18.58 -2.10
N LEU A 42 -10.71 17.85 -1.16
CA LEU A 42 -9.96 18.45 -0.04
C LEU A 42 -8.77 19.28 -0.53
N GLU A 43 -8.06 18.85 -1.57
CA GLU A 43 -6.98 19.64 -2.17
C GLU A 43 -7.48 20.97 -2.76
N MET A 44 -8.63 20.97 -3.44
CA MET A 44 -9.24 22.20 -3.96
C MET A 44 -9.71 23.12 -2.84
N GLU A 45 -10.31 22.56 -1.79
CA GLU A 45 -10.82 23.32 -0.66
C GLU A 45 -9.69 23.94 0.16
N ILE A 46 -8.60 23.19 0.41
CA ILE A 46 -7.38 23.73 1.05
C ILE A 46 -6.82 24.90 0.23
N LYS A 47 -6.75 24.77 -1.10
CA LYS A 47 -6.28 25.87 -1.96
C LYS A 47 -7.20 27.09 -1.88
N LYS A 48 -8.52 26.90 -1.82
CA LYS A 48 -9.49 27.99 -1.66
C LYS A 48 -9.33 28.69 -0.31
N MET A 49 -9.26 27.92 0.78
CA MET A 49 -9.11 28.45 2.14
C MET A 49 -7.76 29.14 2.35
N ALA A 50 -6.70 28.63 1.71
CA ALA A 50 -5.38 29.25 1.74
C ALA A 50 -5.39 30.64 1.06
N LYS A 51 -6.11 30.80 -0.07
CA LYS A 51 -6.28 32.11 -0.72
C LYS A 51 -7.04 33.11 0.15
N THR A 52 -7.99 32.65 0.94
CA THR A 52 -8.74 33.50 1.89
C THR A 52 -7.98 33.83 3.17
N GLY A 53 -6.79 33.23 3.39
CA GLY A 53 -5.97 33.49 4.57
C GLY A 53 -6.44 32.80 5.87
N ASN A 54 -7.46 31.95 5.82
CA ASN A 54 -7.97 31.24 7.01
C ASN A 54 -7.06 30.04 7.37
N ARG A 55 -6.09 30.28 8.26
CA ARG A 55 -5.07 29.31 8.66
C ARG A 55 -5.63 28.14 9.48
N ASP A 56 -6.63 28.38 10.32
CA ASP A 56 -7.21 27.34 11.18
C ASP A 56 -8.03 26.33 10.37
N ALA A 57 -8.84 26.82 9.42
CA ALA A 57 -9.56 25.95 8.49
C ALA A 57 -8.61 25.10 7.62
N CYS A 58 -7.54 25.71 7.09
CA CYS A 58 -6.50 24.99 6.35
C CYS A 58 -5.85 23.88 7.18
N LYS A 59 -5.57 24.13 8.47
CA LYS A 59 -4.96 23.13 9.36
C LYS A 59 -5.87 21.93 9.59
N VAL A 60 -7.18 22.15 9.74
CA VAL A 60 -8.16 21.07 9.89
C VAL A 60 -8.30 20.26 8.61
N LEU A 61 -8.45 20.92 7.46
CA LEU A 61 -8.57 20.26 6.16
C LEU A 61 -7.31 19.48 5.78
N ALA A 62 -6.12 20.01 6.10
CA ALA A 62 -4.85 19.30 5.87
C ALA A 62 -4.74 18.02 6.70
N LYS A 63 -5.20 18.03 7.96
CA LYS A 63 -5.27 16.80 8.77
C LYS A 63 -6.21 15.77 8.15
N GLN A 64 -7.36 16.20 7.65
CA GLN A 64 -8.30 15.31 6.95
C GLN A 64 -7.69 14.72 5.68
N LEU A 65 -6.96 15.51 4.89
CA LEU A 65 -6.26 15.04 3.69
C LEU A 65 -5.26 13.91 4.01
N VAL A 66 -4.48 14.05 5.07
CA VAL A 66 -3.53 13.01 5.51
C VAL A 66 -4.27 11.74 5.93
N GLN A 67 -5.41 11.86 6.61
CA GLN A 67 -6.23 10.72 7.00
C GLN A 67 -6.80 9.99 5.78
N VAL A 68 -7.33 10.71 4.80
CA VAL A 68 -7.86 10.13 3.55
C VAL A 68 -6.75 9.41 2.78
N ARG A 69 -5.56 10.00 2.66
CA ARG A 69 -4.39 9.33 2.04
C ARG A 69 -4.01 8.04 2.76
N LYS A 70 -3.96 8.06 4.09
CA LYS A 70 -3.69 6.86 4.90
C LYS A 70 -4.76 5.79 4.70
N GLN A 71 -6.03 6.18 4.63
CA GLN A 71 -7.15 5.27 4.36
C GLN A 71 -7.02 4.65 2.97
N LYS A 72 -6.74 5.45 1.93
CA LYS A 72 -6.48 4.97 0.57
C LYS A 72 -5.34 3.95 0.52
N THR A 73 -4.23 4.21 1.21
CA THR A 73 -3.11 3.24 1.32
C THR A 73 -3.56 1.94 2.01
N ARG A 74 -4.30 2.02 3.12
CA ARG A 74 -4.85 0.84 3.81
C ARG A 74 -5.75 0.01 2.88
N THR A 75 -6.52 0.64 1.99
CA THR A 75 -7.36 -0.06 1.01
C THR A 75 -6.56 -0.98 0.08
N TYR A 76 -5.27 -0.71 -0.18
CA TYR A 76 -4.41 -1.65 -0.93
C TYR A 76 -4.06 -2.90 -0.11
N ALA A 77 -3.70 -2.73 1.16
CA ALA A 77 -3.42 -3.84 2.06
C ALA A 77 -4.67 -4.70 2.34
N VAL A 78 -5.85 -4.06 2.47
CA VAL A 78 -7.12 -4.78 2.60
C VAL A 78 -7.44 -5.54 1.30
N SER A 79 -7.21 -4.93 0.14
CA SER A 79 -7.41 -5.59 -1.15
C SER A 79 -6.53 -6.83 -1.32
N SER A 80 -5.25 -6.77 -0.94
CA SER A 80 -4.35 -7.94 -1.02
C SER A 80 -4.79 -9.04 -0.05
N LYS A 81 -5.21 -8.68 1.16
CA LYS A 81 -5.73 -9.64 2.14
C LYS A 81 -6.97 -10.36 1.63
N VAL A 82 -7.91 -9.65 1.02
CA VAL A 82 -9.10 -10.27 0.38
C VAL A 82 -8.72 -11.19 -0.77
N THR A 83 -7.75 -10.80 -1.60
CA THR A 83 -7.22 -11.65 -2.67
C THR A 83 -6.60 -12.94 -2.10
N SER A 84 -5.79 -12.84 -1.03
CA SER A 84 -5.20 -13.99 -0.34
C SER A 84 -6.27 -14.92 0.22
N MET A 85 -7.29 -14.38 0.89
CA MET A 85 -8.45 -15.16 1.37
C MET A 85 -9.19 -15.88 0.22
N SER A 86 -9.33 -15.23 -0.94
CA SER A 86 -9.90 -15.86 -2.14
C SER A 86 -9.03 -17.02 -2.63
N THR A 87 -7.70 -16.87 -2.63
CA THR A 87 -6.78 -17.96 -2.99
C THR A 87 -6.86 -19.11 -1.99
N GLN A 88 -6.88 -18.81 -0.69
CA GLN A 88 -7.05 -19.82 0.35
C GLN A 88 -8.39 -20.57 0.23
N THR A 89 -9.47 -19.85 -0.09
CA THR A 89 -10.79 -20.46 -0.34
C THR A 89 -10.76 -21.39 -1.57
N LYS A 90 -10.04 -21.02 -2.63
CA LYS A 90 -9.82 -21.90 -3.80
C LYS A 90 -9.00 -23.13 -3.44
N LEU A 91 -7.96 -22.97 -2.63
CA LEU A 91 -7.15 -24.08 -2.13
C LEU A 91 -8.02 -25.06 -1.32
N MET A 92 -8.83 -24.56 -0.39
CA MET A 92 -9.80 -25.37 0.35
C MET A 92 -10.78 -26.09 -0.59
N ASN A 93 -11.28 -25.45 -1.65
CA ASN A 93 -12.15 -26.11 -2.63
C ASN A 93 -11.44 -27.30 -3.32
N SER A 94 -10.20 -27.08 -3.77
CA SER A 94 -9.39 -28.13 -4.40
C SER A 94 -9.10 -29.27 -3.44
N GLN A 95 -8.78 -28.96 -2.19
CA GLN A 95 -8.51 -29.96 -1.16
C GLN A 95 -9.76 -30.75 -0.78
N MET A 96 -10.93 -30.11 -0.72
CA MET A 96 -12.21 -30.81 -0.51
C MET A 96 -12.56 -31.76 -1.67
N LYS A 97 -12.32 -31.34 -2.92
CA LYS A 97 -12.49 -32.22 -4.09
C LYS A 97 -11.51 -33.39 -4.07
N MET A 98 -10.26 -33.13 -3.71
CA MET A 98 -9.25 -34.17 -3.53
C MET A 98 -9.67 -35.14 -2.42
N ALA A 99 -10.17 -34.66 -1.29
CA ALA A 99 -10.69 -35.50 -0.22
C ALA A 99 -11.90 -36.34 -0.68
N GLY A 100 -12.82 -35.79 -1.48
CA GLY A 100 -13.93 -36.53 -2.08
C GLY A 100 -13.46 -37.61 -3.07
N ALA A 101 -12.48 -37.28 -3.92
CA ALA A 101 -11.86 -38.24 -4.84
C ALA A 101 -11.12 -39.34 -4.08
N MET A 102 -10.32 -38.98 -3.07
CA MET A 102 -9.64 -39.91 -2.18
C MET A 102 -10.62 -40.81 -1.43
N ALA A 103 -11.73 -40.28 -0.90
CA ALA A 103 -12.75 -41.11 -0.26
C ALA A 103 -13.34 -42.14 -1.22
N THR A 104 -13.54 -41.77 -2.48
CA THR A 104 -13.98 -42.69 -3.54
C THR A 104 -12.90 -43.72 -3.87
N THR A 105 -11.66 -43.28 -4.06
CA THR A 105 -10.50 -44.15 -4.29
C THR A 105 -10.29 -45.11 -3.12
N THR A 106 -10.42 -44.67 -1.87
CA THR A 106 -10.32 -45.54 -0.68
C THR A 106 -11.45 -46.55 -0.64
N LYS A 107 -12.69 -46.19 -1.00
CA LYS A 107 -13.79 -47.16 -1.12
C LYS A 107 -13.50 -48.20 -2.21
N THR A 108 -13.02 -47.77 -3.37
CA THR A 108 -12.61 -48.68 -4.46
C THR A 108 -11.43 -49.54 -4.02
N MET A 109 -10.46 -48.95 -3.35
CA MET A 109 -9.27 -49.64 -2.84
C MET A 109 -9.66 -50.62 -1.74
N GLN A 110 -10.62 -50.34 -0.87
CA GLN A 110 -11.18 -51.33 0.07
C GLN A 110 -11.88 -52.48 -0.65
N ALA A 111 -12.63 -52.20 -1.71
CA ALA A 111 -13.27 -53.22 -2.55
C ALA A 111 -12.22 -54.09 -3.29
N VAL A 112 -11.13 -53.48 -3.74
CA VAL A 112 -9.99 -54.16 -4.38
C VAL A 112 -9.13 -54.91 -3.35
N ASN A 113 -8.94 -54.38 -2.14
CA ASN A 113 -8.16 -54.96 -1.06
C ASN A 113 -8.83 -56.23 -0.47
N LYS A 114 -10.15 -56.42 -0.68
CA LYS A 114 -10.81 -57.72 -0.48
C LYS A 114 -10.36 -58.81 -1.45
N LYS A 115 -9.67 -58.45 -2.54
CA LYS A 115 -9.20 -59.34 -3.61
C LYS A 115 -7.70 -59.21 -3.92
N MET A 116 -6.92 -58.46 -3.13
CA MET A 116 -5.54 -58.08 -3.44
C MET A 116 -4.57 -58.35 -2.27
N ASP A 117 -3.31 -58.65 -2.60
CA ASP A 117 -2.25 -59.06 -1.67
C ASP A 117 -1.84 -57.97 -0.66
N PRO A 118 -1.80 -58.25 0.67
CA PRO A 118 -1.57 -57.25 1.71
C PRO A 118 -0.20 -56.54 1.65
N LYS A 119 0.82 -57.13 1.00
CA LYS A 119 2.15 -56.51 0.87
C LYS A 119 2.17 -55.27 -0.02
N LYS A 120 1.37 -55.22 -1.08
CA LYS A 120 1.35 -54.07 -2.01
C LYS A 120 0.64 -52.86 -1.39
N THR A 121 -0.40 -53.09 -0.60
CA THR A 121 -1.19 -52.05 0.08
C THR A 121 -0.36 -51.26 1.09
N MET A 122 0.56 -51.93 1.81
CA MET A 122 1.43 -51.30 2.81
C MET A 122 2.42 -50.33 2.18
N GLN A 123 2.96 -50.68 1.01
CA GLN A 123 3.89 -49.82 0.25
C GLN A 123 3.19 -48.59 -0.33
N THR A 124 1.95 -48.73 -0.82
CA THR A 124 1.14 -47.60 -1.28
C THR A 124 0.83 -46.63 -0.14
N LEU A 125 0.55 -47.13 1.06
CA LEU A 125 0.28 -46.27 2.24
C LEU A 125 1.50 -45.45 2.65
N GLN A 126 2.70 -46.06 2.60
CA GLN A 126 3.96 -45.39 2.92
C GLN A 126 4.30 -44.29 1.92
N ASN A 127 4.08 -44.53 0.62
CA ASN A 127 4.28 -43.53 -0.42
C ASN A 127 3.29 -42.37 -0.28
N PHE A 128 2.04 -42.67 0.06
CA PHE A 128 1.01 -41.67 0.30
C PHE A 128 1.35 -40.75 1.50
N GLN A 129 1.84 -41.31 2.61
CA GLN A 129 2.31 -40.53 3.75
C GLN A 129 3.48 -39.61 3.39
N LYS A 130 4.43 -40.09 2.58
CA LYS A 130 5.55 -39.27 2.08
C LYS A 130 5.09 -38.12 1.19
N GLU A 131 4.15 -38.36 0.28
CA GLU A 131 3.62 -37.30 -0.60
C GLU A 131 2.80 -36.27 0.16
N THR A 132 2.02 -36.70 1.15
CA THR A 132 1.25 -35.80 2.03
C THR A 132 2.20 -34.88 2.82
N ALA A 133 3.25 -35.44 3.42
CA ALA A 133 4.25 -34.64 4.15
C ALA A 133 4.99 -33.63 3.25
N LYS A 134 5.28 -33.98 1.99
CA LYS A 134 5.88 -33.05 1.02
C LYS A 134 4.95 -31.89 0.67
N MET A 135 3.64 -32.13 0.61
CA MET A 135 2.64 -31.11 0.33
C MET A 135 2.52 -30.09 1.48
N ASP A 136 2.54 -30.54 2.73
CA ASP A 136 2.51 -29.64 3.89
C ASP A 136 3.75 -28.73 3.94
N MET A 137 4.93 -29.28 3.63
CA MET A 137 6.17 -28.50 3.59
C MET A 137 6.18 -27.42 2.50
N THR A 138 5.60 -27.68 1.33
CA THR A 138 5.55 -26.70 0.24
C THR A 138 4.55 -25.57 0.52
N GLU A 139 3.48 -25.86 1.25
CA GLU A 139 2.51 -24.85 1.67
C GLU A 139 3.11 -23.86 2.68
N GLU A 140 3.88 -24.36 3.66
CA GLU A 140 4.57 -23.52 4.64
C GLU A 140 5.65 -22.65 3.98
N MET A 141 6.40 -23.19 3.02
CA MET A 141 7.35 -22.39 2.24
C MET A 141 6.63 -21.29 1.43
N SER A 142 5.50 -21.59 0.79
CA SER A 142 4.74 -20.59 0.01
C SER A 142 4.24 -19.42 0.86
N LYS A 143 3.94 -19.62 2.15
CA LYS A 143 3.52 -18.55 3.07
C LYS A 143 4.68 -17.61 3.43
N ILE A 144 5.90 -18.15 3.49
CA ILE A 144 7.11 -17.39 3.84
C ILE A 144 7.59 -16.52 2.66
N PHE A 145 7.37 -16.98 1.42
CA PHE A 145 7.83 -16.28 0.20
C PHE A 145 6.90 -15.16 -0.30
N ASP A 146 5.86 -14.73 0.45
CA ASP A 146 4.96 -13.67 -0.03
C ASP A 146 5.68 -12.30 -0.09
N PRO A 147 6.04 -11.79 -1.29
CA PRO A 147 6.87 -10.59 -1.43
C PRO A 147 6.20 -9.32 -0.90
N LEU A 148 4.89 -9.38 -0.65
CA LEU A 148 4.08 -8.29 -0.08
C LEU A 148 4.43 -7.94 1.37
N ILE A 149 4.90 -8.90 2.18
CA ILE A 149 5.24 -8.64 3.59
C ILE A 149 6.55 -7.85 3.69
N LEU A 150 7.55 -8.19 2.87
CA LEU A 150 8.82 -7.46 2.82
C LEU A 150 8.64 -6.05 2.23
N TYR A 151 7.82 -5.91 1.18
CA TYR A 151 7.56 -4.63 0.52
C TYR A 151 6.78 -3.65 1.41
N HIS A 152 5.88 -4.15 2.26
CA HIS A 152 5.07 -3.30 3.16
C HIS A 152 5.90 -2.62 4.27
N ILE A 153 6.97 -3.26 4.76
CA ILE A 153 7.82 -2.73 5.85
C ILE A 153 8.79 -1.66 5.33
N ILE A 154 9.34 -1.83 4.12
CA ILE A 154 10.39 -0.95 3.57
C ILE A 154 9.79 0.33 2.96
N TYR A 155 8.71 0.21 2.18
CA TYR A 155 8.14 1.36 1.45
C TYR A 155 7.38 2.34 2.34
N SER A 156 6.75 1.86 3.41
CA SER A 156 5.99 2.71 4.32
C SER A 156 6.90 3.67 5.10
N HIS A 157 8.10 3.25 5.49
CA HIS A 157 9.06 4.09 6.22
C HIS A 157 9.66 5.20 5.34
N GLN A 158 9.97 4.91 4.07
CA GLN A 158 10.63 5.84 3.15
C GLN A 158 9.69 6.93 2.62
N ILE A 159 8.41 6.61 2.42
CA ILE A 159 7.39 7.59 1.96
C ILE A 159 7.09 8.63 3.06
N ILE A 160 7.04 8.23 4.33
CA ILE A 160 6.77 9.15 5.45
C ILE A 160 7.89 10.20 5.56
N GLN A 161 9.16 9.79 5.41
CA GLN A 161 10.31 10.70 5.46
C GLN A 161 10.33 11.69 4.29
N GLN A 162 10.09 11.21 3.07
CA GLN A 162 10.03 12.06 1.86
C GLN A 162 8.90 13.10 1.92
N VAL A 163 7.69 12.69 2.33
CA VAL A 163 6.55 13.62 2.44
C VAL A 163 6.77 14.64 3.55
N TYR A 164 7.39 14.24 4.67
CA TYR A 164 7.74 15.17 5.74
C TYR A 164 8.74 16.23 5.25
N HIS A 165 9.82 15.81 4.59
CA HIS A 165 10.84 16.71 4.03
C HIS A 165 10.27 17.69 3.00
N ILE A 166 9.42 17.21 2.08
CA ILE A 166 8.74 18.03 1.07
C ILE A 166 7.78 19.02 1.75
N SER A 167 6.99 18.57 2.73
CA SER A 167 6.07 19.46 3.45
C SER A 167 6.80 20.53 4.27
N CYS A 168 7.94 20.20 4.91
CA CYS A 168 8.80 21.15 5.61
C CYS A 168 9.45 22.16 4.66
N PHE A 169 9.88 21.72 3.47
CA PHE A 169 10.46 22.60 2.46
C PHE A 169 9.43 23.60 1.91
N PHE A 170 8.22 23.14 1.56
CA PHE A 170 7.14 24.02 1.11
C PHE A 170 6.65 24.97 2.23
N PHE A 171 6.65 24.52 3.49
CA PHE A 171 6.32 25.38 4.63
C PHE A 171 7.39 26.44 4.90
N SER A 172 8.68 26.12 4.71
CA SER A 172 9.79 27.07 4.83
C SER A 172 9.73 28.15 3.74
N ILE A 173 9.48 27.77 2.49
CA ILE A 173 9.27 28.73 1.38
C ILE A 173 8.06 29.62 1.65
N TYR A 174 6.98 29.06 2.17
CA TYR A 174 5.77 29.82 2.51
C TYR A 174 6.01 30.85 3.64
N ILE A 175 6.79 30.49 4.66
CA ILE A 175 7.18 31.44 5.73
C ILE A 175 8.11 32.53 5.19
N MET A 176 9.09 32.19 4.35
CA MET A 176 10.01 33.20 3.78
C MET A 176 9.33 34.15 2.80
N ALA A 177 8.30 33.68 2.09
CA ALA A 177 7.50 34.52 1.19
C ALA A 177 6.50 35.44 1.91
N HIS A 178 6.22 35.25 3.21
CA HIS A 178 5.20 36.00 3.96
C HIS A 178 5.67 36.48 5.36
N ALA A 179 6.97 36.47 5.63
CA ALA A 179 7.50 37.06 6.86
C ALA A 179 7.41 38.60 6.77
N PRO A 180 6.83 39.31 7.75
CA PRO A 180 6.92 40.76 7.79
C PRO A 180 8.40 41.13 7.99
N SER A 181 8.95 41.90 7.05
CA SER A 181 10.35 42.35 7.06
C SER A 181 10.63 43.20 8.31
N ALA A 182 10.98 42.53 9.41
CA ALA A 182 11.55 43.20 10.57
C ALA A 182 12.99 43.60 10.20
N ALA A 183 13.19 44.91 10.05
CA ALA A 183 14.47 45.55 9.83
C ALA A 183 15.50 45.05 10.85
N ARG A 184 16.33 44.08 10.45
CA ARG A 184 17.46 43.60 11.25
C ARG A 184 18.72 44.26 10.72
N LYS A 185 19.13 45.35 11.37
CA LYS A 185 20.51 45.85 11.31
C LYS A 185 21.44 44.66 11.58
N GLN A 186 22.24 44.25 10.61
CA GLN A 186 23.30 43.25 10.82
C GLN A 186 24.63 43.96 11.13
N PRO A 187 25.39 43.49 12.15
CA PRO A 187 26.78 43.86 12.29
C PRO A 187 27.64 43.10 11.26
N ARG A 188 28.64 43.81 10.71
CA ARG A 188 29.63 43.32 9.74
C ARG A 188 30.44 42.13 10.28
N ALA A 189 30.66 41.13 9.42
CA ALA A 189 31.90 40.34 9.32
C ALA A 189 32.00 39.70 7.93
N ALA A 190 33.23 39.44 7.48
CA ALA A 190 33.74 39.59 6.12
C ALA A 190 33.60 38.38 5.15
N THR A 191 34.03 38.67 3.90
CA THR A 191 34.47 37.83 2.75
C THR A 191 33.43 37.72 1.62
N SER A 192 33.73 37.87 0.33
CA SER A 192 34.94 38.19 -0.45
C SER A 192 34.51 38.69 -1.84
N LYS A 193 35.39 39.48 -2.48
CA LYS A 193 35.25 40.25 -3.74
C LYS A 193 34.64 39.49 -4.93
N ALA A 194 33.79 40.20 -5.71
CA ALA A 194 33.92 40.44 -7.15
C ALA A 194 32.71 41.25 -7.67
N ASP A 195 32.91 42.51 -8.05
CA ASP A 195 32.35 43.08 -9.29
C ASP A 195 33.05 44.41 -9.59
N GLY A 196 33.36 44.59 -10.87
CA GLY A 196 34.34 45.54 -11.40
C GLY A 196 33.95 47.01 -11.24
N ILE A 197 34.99 47.84 -11.07
CA ILE A 197 34.91 49.29 -11.15
C ILE A 197 34.68 49.66 -12.61
N SER A 198 33.58 50.34 -12.91
CA SER A 198 33.30 50.88 -14.25
C SER A 198 34.23 52.05 -14.56
N ASP A 199 34.76 52.09 -15.78
CA ASP A 199 35.76 53.06 -16.27
C ASP A 199 35.35 54.54 -16.06
N GLU A 200 34.05 54.83 -15.93
CA GLU A 200 33.50 56.16 -15.58
C GLU A 200 33.88 56.66 -14.18
N GLU A 201 34.13 55.76 -13.21
CA GLU A 201 34.50 56.13 -11.84
C GLU A 201 36.01 56.46 -11.74
N ILE A 202 36.84 55.88 -12.62
CA ILE A 202 38.28 56.13 -12.69
C ILE A 202 38.55 57.51 -13.31
N GLU A 203 37.84 57.89 -14.38
CA GLU A 203 37.96 59.22 -14.99
C GLU A 203 37.52 60.34 -14.05
N ARG A 204 36.51 60.08 -13.21
CA ARG A 204 36.02 61.06 -12.22
C ARG A 204 37.03 61.31 -11.10
N GLN A 205 37.79 60.29 -10.71
CA GLN A 205 38.80 60.38 -9.66
C GLN A 205 40.09 61.05 -10.13
N LEU A 206 40.49 60.88 -11.39
CA LEU A 206 41.63 61.60 -11.97
C LEU A 206 41.35 63.11 -12.08
N LYS A 207 40.13 63.49 -12.49
CA LYS A 207 39.72 64.90 -12.61
C LYS A 207 39.61 65.62 -11.26
N ALA A 208 39.35 64.88 -10.18
CA ALA A 208 39.25 65.42 -8.83
C ALA A 208 40.61 65.66 -8.13
N LEU A 209 41.71 65.12 -8.67
CA LEU A 209 43.07 65.32 -8.15
C LEU A 209 43.86 66.41 -8.88
N GLY A 210 43.25 67.10 -9.85
CA GLY A 210 43.80 68.32 -10.45
C GLY A 210 45.06 68.11 -11.29
N VAL A 211 45.14 66.99 -12.01
CA VAL A 211 46.12 66.80 -13.09
C VAL A 211 45.31 66.81 -14.39
N ASP A 212 45.55 67.80 -15.25
CA ASP A 212 44.97 67.86 -16.60
C ASP A 212 45.31 66.62 -17.43
#